data_AF-A0A5J4QVL3-F1
#
_entry.id   AF-A0A5J4QVL3-F1
#
_cell.length_a   1.000
_cell.length_b   1.000
_cell.length_c   1.000
_cell.angle_alpha   90.00
_cell.angle_beta   90.00
_cell.angle_gamma   90.00
#
_symmetry.space_group_name_H-M   'P 1'
#
loop_
_entity.id
_entity.type
_entity.pdbx_description
1 polymer ?
#
loop_
_entity_poly.entity_id
_entity_poly.type
_entity_poly.pdbx_seq_one_letter_code
_entity_poly.pdbx_strand_id
1 'polypeptide(L)'
;MSELTVQQKEVEAKEEVVRGEEAIVTQQANEAEALAQDAQNDLNKAIPKYNAAIKAVQSLDKTDISEVKSFARPPELVMFVMASVCLLFNQPQTWEQAKKLMNAEFLGKLEDYDKDSLDEKMKVKLRANYINSPKFQPEVVESVSKAAKSLCAWVRALFDYSEVAKEVAPKRAKVKESMTKLAQMNEALSAKKAELREVQDKLAQLKAKYDASVSKKAKIESEIEATRVKLDRAEK
;
A
#
# COMPACT_ATOMS: atom_id res chain seq x y z
N MET A 1 -44.17 -23.35 -20.34
CA MET A 1 -44.26 -21.88 -20.54
C MET A 1 -44.08 -21.16 -19.21
N SER A 2 -44.96 -21.37 -18.22
CA SER A 2 -44.88 -20.72 -16.90
C SER A 2 -43.55 -20.94 -16.16
N GLU A 3 -43.06 -22.18 -16.10
CA GLU A 3 -41.83 -22.53 -15.37
C GLU A 3 -40.57 -21.89 -15.97
N LEU A 4 -40.44 -21.89 -17.31
CA LEU A 4 -39.32 -21.26 -18.03
C LEU A 4 -39.30 -19.74 -17.79
N THR A 5 -40.46 -19.08 -17.86
CA THR A 5 -40.57 -17.64 -17.61
C THR A 5 -40.28 -17.25 -16.15
N VAL A 6 -40.58 -18.13 -15.20
CA VAL A 6 -40.25 -17.90 -13.78
C VAL A 6 -38.74 -18.00 -13.56
N GLN A 7 -38.11 -19.08 -14.02
CA GLN A 7 -36.65 -19.25 -13.89
C GLN A 7 -35.86 -18.16 -14.61
N GLN A 8 -36.35 -17.70 -15.77
CA GLN A 8 -35.70 -16.63 -16.51
C GLN A 8 -35.72 -15.29 -15.75
N LYS A 9 -36.84 -14.94 -15.12
CA LYS A 9 -36.92 -13.76 -14.24
C LYS A 9 -36.04 -13.89 -12.98
N GLU A 10 -35.94 -15.09 -12.41
CA GLU A 10 -35.05 -15.34 -11.27
C GLU A 10 -33.57 -15.17 -11.63
N VAL A 11 -33.16 -15.62 -12.83
CA VAL A 11 -31.79 -15.40 -13.33
C VAL A 11 -31.52 -13.92 -13.54
N GLU A 12 -32.40 -13.20 -14.24
CA GLU A 12 -32.24 -11.76 -14.48
C GLU A 12 -32.13 -10.98 -13.16
N ALA A 13 -32.97 -11.28 -12.17
CA ALA A 13 -32.89 -10.65 -10.85
C ALA A 13 -31.55 -10.94 -10.14
N LYS A 14 -31.05 -12.18 -10.21
CA LYS A 14 -29.74 -12.54 -9.64
C LYS A 14 -28.57 -11.90 -10.38
N GLU A 15 -28.65 -11.78 -11.71
CA GLU A 15 -27.64 -11.08 -12.51
C GLU A 15 -27.53 -9.61 -12.12
N GLU A 16 -28.67 -8.94 -11.89
CA GLU A 16 -28.68 -7.53 -11.51
C GLU A 16 -28.07 -7.32 -10.11
N VAL A 17 -28.36 -8.21 -9.16
CA VAL A 17 -27.73 -8.20 -7.83
C VAL A 17 -26.21 -8.41 -7.94
N VAL A 18 -25.77 -9.43 -8.67
CA VAL A 18 -24.33 -9.71 -8.86
C VAL A 18 -23.63 -8.52 -9.51
N ARG A 19 -24.24 -7.90 -10.54
CA ARG A 19 -23.68 -6.72 -11.22
C ARG A 19 -23.57 -5.52 -10.29
N GLY A 20 -24.56 -5.31 -9.42
CA GLY A 20 -24.50 -4.27 -8.39
C GLY A 20 -23.37 -4.50 -7.40
N GLU A 21 -23.20 -5.74 -6.92
CA GLU A 21 -22.11 -6.12 -6.03
C GLU A 21 -20.74 -6.00 -6.71
N GLU A 22 -20.61 -6.40 -7.98
CA GLU A 22 -19.39 -6.21 -8.78
C GLU A 22 -18.98 -4.73 -8.87
N ALA A 23 -19.93 -3.84 -9.11
CA ALA A 23 -19.67 -2.40 -9.17
C ALA A 23 -19.17 -1.86 -7.83
N ILE A 24 -19.77 -2.29 -6.72
CA ILE A 24 -19.36 -1.90 -5.37
C ILE A 24 -17.95 -2.42 -5.05
N VAL A 25 -17.66 -3.69 -5.38
CA VAL A 25 -16.33 -4.29 -5.18
C VAL A 25 -15.27 -3.56 -6.00
N THR A 26 -15.59 -3.23 -7.26
CA THR A 26 -14.68 -2.49 -8.14
C THR A 26 -14.42 -1.08 -7.59
N GLN A 27 -15.45 -0.39 -7.11
CA GLN A 27 -15.28 0.92 -6.49
C GLN A 27 -14.40 0.86 -5.24
N GLN A 28 -14.66 -0.09 -4.33
CA GLN A 28 -13.84 -0.26 -3.14
C GLN A 28 -12.39 -0.64 -3.48
N ALA A 29 -12.18 -1.39 -4.58
CA ALA A 29 -10.85 -1.75 -5.06
C ALA A 29 -10.07 -0.51 -5.48
N ASN A 30 -10.69 0.36 -6.28
CA ASN A 30 -10.10 1.62 -6.72
C ASN A 30 -9.80 2.55 -5.53
N GLU A 31 -10.69 2.64 -4.54
CA GLU A 31 -10.47 3.44 -3.33
C GLU A 31 -9.31 2.91 -2.48
N ALA A 32 -9.21 1.59 -2.32
CA ALA A 32 -8.11 0.96 -1.59
C ALA A 32 -6.77 1.11 -2.32
N GLU A 33 -6.78 1.03 -3.66
CA GLU A 33 -5.59 1.25 -4.49
C GLU A 33 -5.13 2.71 -4.43
N ALA A 34 -6.05 3.67 -4.53
CA ALA A 34 -5.73 5.09 -4.39
C ALA A 34 -5.13 5.40 -3.01
N LEU A 35 -5.68 4.82 -1.94
CA LEU A 35 -5.13 4.96 -0.59
C LEU A 35 -3.76 4.30 -0.44
N ALA A 36 -3.56 3.13 -1.07
CA ALA A 36 -2.27 2.45 -1.08
C ALA A 36 -1.21 3.28 -1.82
N GLN A 37 -1.59 3.88 -2.95
CA GLN A 37 -0.71 4.73 -3.73
C GLN A 37 -0.35 6.01 -2.99
N ASP A 38 -1.30 6.65 -2.31
CA ASP A 38 -1.06 7.81 -1.46
C ASP A 38 -0.07 7.50 -0.32
N ALA A 39 -0.29 6.37 0.38
CA ALA A 39 0.64 5.90 1.42
C ALA A 39 2.04 5.61 0.86
N GLN A 40 2.12 5.04 -0.34
CA GLN A 40 3.39 4.73 -0.99
C GLN A 40 4.11 6.00 -1.48
N ASN A 41 3.37 6.99 -1.97
CA ASN A 41 3.94 8.25 -2.45
C ASN A 41 4.63 9.04 -1.33
N ASP A 42 4.04 9.06 -0.13
CA ASP A 42 4.67 9.73 1.02
C ASP A 42 5.96 9.02 1.43
N LEU A 43 5.96 7.68 1.45
CA LEU A 43 7.17 6.90 1.70
C LEU A 43 8.25 7.12 0.64
N ASN A 44 7.86 7.20 -0.63
CA ASN A 44 8.78 7.41 -1.74
C ASN A 44 9.49 8.77 -1.67
N LYS A 45 8.97 9.75 -0.93
CA LYS A 45 9.65 11.03 -0.71
C LYS A 45 10.71 10.94 0.40
N ALA A 46 10.46 10.15 1.44
CA ALA A 46 11.33 10.06 2.62
C ALA A 46 12.41 8.97 2.51
N ILE A 47 12.06 7.79 2.00
CA ILE A 47 12.97 6.64 1.91
C ILE A 47 14.25 6.97 1.10
N PRO A 48 14.18 7.62 -0.08
CA PRO A 48 15.39 7.93 -0.84
C PRO A 48 16.32 8.89 -0.11
N LYS A 49 15.76 9.88 0.59
CA LYS A 49 16.54 10.84 1.39
C LYS A 49 17.23 10.14 2.56
N TYR A 50 16.52 9.26 3.25
CA TYR A 50 17.06 8.45 4.34
C TYR A 50 18.20 7.54 3.85
N ASN A 51 17.97 6.78 2.78
CA ASN A 51 18.97 5.89 2.21
C ASN A 51 20.20 6.65 1.70
N ALA A 52 20.01 7.82 1.07
CA ALA A 52 21.11 8.66 0.63
C ALA A 52 21.95 9.15 1.82
N ALA A 53 21.32 9.50 2.94
CA ALA A 53 22.01 9.96 4.12
C ALA A 53 22.72 8.82 4.88
N ILE A 54 22.13 7.62 4.95
CA ILE A 54 22.82 6.42 5.47
C ILE A 54 24.05 6.10 4.61
N LYS A 55 23.90 6.15 3.29
CA LYS A 55 25.03 5.93 2.38
C LYS A 55 26.13 7.00 2.56
N ALA A 56 25.76 8.24 2.84
CA ALA A 56 26.71 9.30 3.15
C ALA A 56 27.46 9.02 4.46
N VAL A 57 26.80 8.49 5.49
CA VAL A 57 27.44 8.05 6.73
C VAL A 57 28.35 6.85 6.50
N GLN A 58 27.93 5.87 5.71
CA GLN A 58 28.74 4.71 5.32
C GLN A 58 29.98 5.08 4.50
N SER A 59 29.92 6.20 3.78
CA SER A 59 31.08 6.71 3.04
C SER A 59 32.11 7.41 3.93
N LEU A 60 31.76 7.71 5.19
CA LEU A 60 32.72 8.24 6.15
C LEU A 60 33.66 7.14 6.60
N ASP A 61 34.95 7.47 6.66
CA ASP A 61 35.95 6.55 7.18
C ASP A 61 36.35 6.90 8.63
N LYS A 62 37.21 6.09 9.23
CA LYS A 62 37.74 6.35 10.58
C LYS A 62 38.61 7.61 10.64
N THR A 63 39.17 8.03 9.52
CA THR A 63 40.03 9.20 9.38
C THR A 63 39.20 10.48 9.53
N ASP A 64 38.06 10.55 8.85
CA ASP A 64 37.09 11.63 8.90
C ASP A 64 36.58 11.88 10.33
N ILE A 65 36.24 10.79 11.04
CA ILE A 65 35.80 10.87 12.44
C ILE A 65 36.95 11.28 13.37
N SER A 66 38.17 10.83 13.09
CA SER A 66 39.36 11.20 13.86
C SER A 66 39.72 12.67 13.68
N GLU A 67 39.54 13.23 12.48
CA GLU A 67 39.71 14.66 12.19
C GLU A 67 38.73 15.49 13.03
N VAL A 68 37.44 15.14 13.03
CA VAL A 68 36.42 15.82 13.85
C VAL A 68 36.74 15.71 15.34
N LYS A 69 37.25 14.55 15.79
CA LYS A 69 37.64 14.34 17.19
C LYS A 69 38.90 15.11 17.58
N SER A 70 39.80 15.41 16.64
CA SER A 70 41.06 16.10 16.91
C SER A 70 40.88 17.59 17.25
N PHE A 71 39.72 18.18 16.97
CA PHE A 71 39.45 19.58 17.32
C PHE A 71 39.58 19.81 18.83
N ALA A 72 40.57 20.63 19.21
CA ALA A 72 40.75 21.11 20.58
C ALA A 72 39.62 22.07 20.97
N ARG A 73 39.24 22.97 20.05
CA ARG A 73 38.07 23.84 20.13
C ARG A 73 37.25 23.68 18.85
N PRO A 74 36.22 22.82 18.85
CA PRO A 74 35.42 22.58 17.66
C PRO A 74 34.70 23.86 17.18
N PRO A 75 34.54 24.05 15.87
CA PRO A 75 33.68 25.09 15.32
C PRO A 75 32.24 24.96 15.82
N GLU A 76 31.53 26.08 15.95
CA GLU A 76 30.15 26.10 16.48
C GLU A 76 29.22 25.15 15.70
N LEU A 77 29.34 25.11 14.37
CA LEU A 77 28.54 24.23 13.52
C LEU A 77 28.80 22.74 13.79
N VAL A 78 30.07 22.36 14.00
CA VAL A 78 30.45 20.97 14.32
C VAL A 78 29.93 20.59 15.70
N MET A 79 30.03 21.49 16.67
CA MET A 79 29.43 21.29 17.99
C MET A 79 27.92 21.08 17.90
N PHE A 80 27.25 21.88 17.08
CA PHE A 80 25.81 21.83 16.90
C PHE A 80 25.35 20.51 16.25
N VAL A 81 26.07 20.03 15.24
CA VAL A 81 25.83 18.72 14.63
C VAL A 81 26.06 17.59 15.64
N MET A 82 27.19 17.60 16.35
CA MET A 82 27.47 16.54 17.31
C MET A 82 26.53 16.56 18.52
N ALA A 83 26.06 17.72 18.96
CA ALA A 83 25.06 17.85 20.00
C ALA A 83 23.72 17.21 19.58
N SER A 84 23.32 17.36 18.31
CA SER A 84 22.12 16.69 17.77
C SER A 84 22.28 15.17 17.75
N VAL A 85 23.47 14.66 17.41
CA VAL A 85 23.76 13.22 17.45
C VAL A 85 23.76 12.71 18.89
N CYS A 86 24.38 13.42 19.84
CA CYS A 86 24.32 13.09 21.26
C CYS A 86 22.87 13.02 21.76
N LEU A 87 22.02 13.97 21.35
CA LEU A 87 20.61 13.95 21.68
C LEU A 87 19.96 12.65 21.19
N LEU A 88 20.19 12.22 19.94
CA LEU A 88 19.63 10.97 19.38
C LEU A 88 20.04 9.70 20.16
N PHE A 89 21.25 9.68 20.71
CA PHE A 89 21.75 8.58 21.57
C PHE A 89 21.42 8.77 23.06
N ASN A 90 20.53 9.72 23.38
CA ASN A 90 20.12 10.07 24.74
C ASN A 90 21.32 10.41 25.66
N GLN A 91 22.36 11.02 25.10
CA GLN A 91 23.56 11.48 25.79
C GLN A 91 23.49 12.99 26.07
N PRO A 92 24.21 13.49 27.09
CA PRO A 92 24.35 14.92 27.31
C PRO A 92 24.94 15.63 26.08
N GLN A 93 24.39 16.80 25.74
CA GLN A 93 24.75 17.60 24.57
C GLN A 93 26.05 18.40 24.80
N THR A 94 27.07 17.76 25.38
CA THR A 94 28.37 18.36 25.65
C THR A 94 29.42 17.81 24.69
N TRP A 95 30.44 18.63 24.37
CA TRP A 95 31.51 18.22 23.48
C TRP A 95 32.31 17.02 24.01
N GLU A 96 32.48 16.91 25.33
CA GLU A 96 33.15 15.77 25.94
C GLU A 96 32.41 14.46 25.68
N GLN A 97 31.08 14.47 25.75
CA GLN A 97 30.27 13.28 25.48
C GLN A 97 30.23 12.97 23.98
N ALA A 98 30.18 13.98 23.12
CA ALA A 98 30.34 13.80 21.68
C ALA A 98 31.68 13.12 21.34
N LYS A 99 32.78 13.54 21.95
CA LYS A 99 34.10 12.91 21.77
C LYS A 99 34.15 11.46 22.23
N LYS A 100 33.45 11.12 23.31
CA LYS A 100 33.32 9.74 23.80
C LYS A 100 32.47 8.89 22.85
N LEU A 101 31.40 9.47 22.31
CA LEU A 101 30.50 8.81 21.36
C LEU A 101 31.19 8.50 20.02
N MET A 102 32.09 9.37 19.56
CA MET A 102 32.98 9.15 18.41
C MET A 102 34.08 8.12 18.73
N ASN A 103 33.69 6.90 19.09
CA ASN A 103 34.55 5.74 19.27
C ASN A 103 34.65 4.93 17.95
N ALA A 104 35.45 3.86 17.95
CA ALA A 104 35.64 3.03 16.76
C ALA A 104 34.36 2.34 16.24
N GLU A 105 33.32 2.25 17.08
CA GLU A 105 32.02 1.65 16.76
C GLU A 105 30.98 2.70 16.35
N PHE A 106 31.32 3.99 16.36
CA PHE A 106 30.39 5.08 16.14
C PHE A 106 29.64 4.95 14.81
N LEU A 107 30.36 4.66 13.72
CA LEU A 107 29.76 4.47 12.40
C LEU A 107 28.78 3.29 12.39
N GLY A 108 29.15 2.16 13.01
CA GLY A 108 28.25 1.01 13.16
C GLY A 108 26.99 1.37 13.96
N LYS A 109 27.11 2.15 15.04
CA LYS A 109 25.96 2.62 15.81
C LYS A 109 25.02 3.56 15.05
N LEU A 110 25.54 4.32 14.07
CA LEU A 110 24.72 5.17 13.21
C LEU A 110 23.97 4.35 12.15
N GLU A 111 24.62 3.31 11.63
CA GLU A 111 24.04 2.38 10.65
C GLU A 111 22.97 1.49 11.27
N ASP A 112 23.26 0.93 12.44
CA ASP A 112 22.36 0.06 13.21
C ASP A 112 21.32 0.86 14.03
N TYR A 113 21.30 2.19 13.90
CA TYR A 113 20.36 3.02 14.65
C TYR A 113 18.92 2.68 14.27
N ASP A 114 18.11 2.35 15.28
CA ASP A 114 16.71 2.06 15.06
C ASP A 114 15.95 3.35 14.73
N LYS A 115 15.69 3.56 13.44
CA LYS A 115 14.89 4.67 12.89
C LYS A 115 13.48 4.77 13.47
N ASP A 116 12.95 3.67 14.01
CA ASP A 116 11.61 3.60 14.58
C ASP A 116 11.62 3.88 16.11
N SER A 117 12.80 4.00 16.74
CA SER A 117 12.98 4.29 18.17
C SER A 117 12.87 5.77 18.57
N LEU A 118 12.72 6.70 17.61
CA LEU A 118 12.58 8.12 17.94
C LEU A 118 11.25 8.42 18.63
N ASP A 119 11.31 8.66 19.94
CA ASP A 119 10.19 9.16 20.73
C ASP A 119 9.74 10.56 20.28
N GLU A 120 8.43 10.83 20.42
CA GLU A 120 7.85 12.14 20.09
C GLU A 120 8.52 13.30 20.86
N LYS A 121 8.87 13.06 22.13
CA LYS A 121 9.61 14.05 22.94
C LYS A 121 10.97 14.39 22.34
N MET A 122 11.66 13.40 21.77
CA MET A 122 12.94 13.57 21.10
C MET A 122 12.75 14.38 19.81
N LYS A 123 11.72 14.04 19.01
CA LYS A 123 11.39 14.73 17.76
C LYS A 123 11.10 16.21 17.98
N VAL A 124 10.29 16.54 18.99
CA VAL A 124 9.96 17.95 19.32
C VAL A 124 11.22 18.73 19.70
N LYS A 125 12.08 18.15 20.55
CA LYS A 125 13.37 18.77 20.92
C LYS A 125 14.30 18.93 19.72
N LEU A 126 14.40 17.91 18.88
CA LEU A 126 15.25 17.93 17.69
C LEU A 126 14.76 19.00 16.70
N ARG A 127 13.44 19.10 16.48
CA ARG A 127 12.80 20.10 15.63
C ARG A 127 13.07 21.52 16.13
N ALA A 128 12.75 21.78 17.39
CA ALA A 128 12.83 23.12 17.97
C ALA A 128 14.28 23.62 18.09
N ASN A 129 15.20 22.74 18.50
CA ASN A 129 16.56 23.16 18.82
C ASN A 129 17.52 23.05 17.63
N TYR A 130 17.27 22.16 16.65
CA TYR A 130 18.22 21.86 15.58
C TYR A 130 17.63 22.01 14.18
N ILE A 131 16.59 21.24 13.82
CA ILE A 131 16.09 21.14 12.42
C ILE A 131 15.61 22.49 11.87
N ASN A 132 14.93 23.29 12.69
CA ASN A 132 14.43 24.61 12.32
C ASN A 132 15.52 25.69 12.27
N SER A 133 16.72 25.39 12.77
CA SER A 133 17.82 26.35 12.76
C SER A 133 18.44 26.43 11.36
N PRO A 134 18.63 27.65 10.79
CA PRO A 134 19.30 27.81 9.50
C PRO A 134 20.78 27.38 9.55
N LYS A 135 21.36 27.25 10.75
CA LYS A 135 22.72 26.74 10.96
C LYS A 135 22.81 25.22 10.76
N PHE A 136 21.69 24.50 10.79
CA PHE A 136 21.63 23.03 10.69
C PHE A 136 21.26 22.57 9.28
N GLN A 137 21.99 23.07 8.29
CA GLN A 137 21.81 22.69 6.88
C GLN A 137 23.11 22.06 6.36
N PRO A 138 23.05 20.92 5.65
CA PRO A 138 24.25 20.24 5.14
C PRO A 138 25.17 21.16 4.34
N GLU A 139 24.61 22.08 3.55
CA GLU A 139 25.34 23.05 2.72
C GLU A 139 26.09 24.08 3.57
N VAL A 140 25.52 24.48 4.70
CA VAL A 140 26.16 25.43 5.64
C VAL A 140 27.29 24.73 6.40
N VAL A 141 27.05 23.48 6.83
CA VAL A 141 28.03 22.68 7.58
C VAL A 141 29.20 22.23 6.69
N GLU A 142 28.97 22.04 5.39
CA GLU A 142 30.00 21.66 4.41
C GLU A 142 31.19 22.62 4.39
N SER A 143 30.94 23.91 4.60
CA SER A 143 31.99 24.93 4.66
C SER A 143 33.03 24.71 5.76
N VAL A 144 32.68 23.90 6.77
CA VAL A 144 33.51 23.63 7.94
C VAL A 144 34.07 22.21 7.94
N SER A 145 33.24 21.21 7.64
CA SER A 145 33.69 19.82 7.63
C SER A 145 32.77 18.94 6.79
N LYS A 146 33.38 18.13 5.92
CA LYS A 146 32.67 17.12 5.11
C LYS A 146 32.07 16.02 5.99
N ALA A 147 32.78 15.59 7.03
CA ALA A 147 32.28 14.62 7.99
C ALA A 147 31.04 15.14 8.73
N ALA A 148 31.09 16.39 9.20
CA ALA A 148 29.95 17.02 9.86
C ALA A 148 28.75 17.24 8.90
N LYS A 149 29.00 17.50 7.61
CA LYS A 149 27.94 17.55 6.58
C LYS A 149 27.18 16.22 6.50
N SER A 150 27.88 15.11 6.36
CA SER A 150 27.27 13.78 6.26
C SER A 150 26.44 13.43 7.51
N LEU A 151 26.96 13.75 8.70
CA LEU A 151 26.23 13.57 9.96
C LEU A 151 25.00 14.48 10.05
N CYS A 152 25.10 15.75 9.62
CA CYS A 152 23.97 16.67 9.58
C CYS A 152 22.87 16.16 8.64
N ALA A 153 23.23 15.72 7.44
CA ALA A 153 22.31 15.14 6.48
C ALA A 153 21.60 13.89 7.04
N TRP A 154 22.34 13.04 7.76
CA TRP A 154 21.78 11.86 8.43
C TRP A 154 20.75 12.20 9.50
N VAL A 155 21.06 13.11 10.42
CA VAL A 155 20.11 13.53 11.47
C VAL A 155 18.83 14.12 10.85
N ARG A 156 18.96 14.95 9.81
CA ARG A 156 17.81 15.53 9.11
C ARG A 156 16.97 14.47 8.40
N ALA A 157 17.61 13.56 7.68
CA ALA A 157 16.90 12.51 6.94
C ALA A 157 16.22 11.51 7.88
N LEU A 158 16.82 11.21 9.03
CA LEU A 158 16.23 10.42 10.10
C LEU A 158 14.98 11.09 10.68
N PHE A 159 15.06 12.40 10.95
CA PHE A 159 13.90 13.18 11.41
C PHE A 159 12.77 13.18 10.37
N ASP A 160 13.07 13.51 9.11
CA ASP A 160 12.09 13.52 8.01
C ASP A 160 11.43 12.14 7.82
N TYR A 161 12.22 11.05 7.86
CA TYR A 161 11.69 9.70 7.82
C TYR A 161 10.74 9.43 8.98
N SER A 162 11.09 9.85 10.20
CA SER A 162 10.28 9.59 11.38
C SER A 162 8.95 10.37 11.40
N GLU A 163 8.87 11.51 10.71
CA GLU A 163 7.64 12.27 10.50
C GLU A 163 6.74 11.57 9.47
N VAL A 164 7.33 11.22 8.32
CA VAL A 164 6.59 10.51 7.27
C VAL A 164 6.14 9.12 7.74
N ALA A 165 6.95 8.40 8.51
CA ALA A 165 6.56 7.12 9.08
C ALA A 165 5.34 7.25 10.00
N LYS A 166 5.24 8.35 10.77
CA LYS A 166 4.10 8.65 11.64
C LYS A 166 2.84 8.98 10.83
N GLU A 167 2.97 9.73 9.74
CA GLU A 167 1.85 10.04 8.84
C GLU A 167 1.38 8.82 8.04
N VAL A 168 2.30 7.95 7.66
CA VAL A 168 2.03 6.75 6.86
C VAL A 168 1.51 5.59 7.71
N ALA A 169 1.86 5.49 8.99
CA ALA A 169 1.37 4.45 9.88
C ALA A 169 -0.17 4.28 9.87
N PRO A 170 -1.00 5.34 10.07
CA PRO A 170 -2.44 5.22 9.98
C PRO A 170 -2.92 4.89 8.57
N LYS A 171 -2.26 5.43 7.52
CA LYS A 171 -2.60 5.11 6.12
C LYS A 171 -2.37 3.63 5.82
N ARG A 172 -1.25 3.05 6.25
CA ARG A 172 -0.96 1.61 6.12
C ARG A 172 -1.96 0.74 6.86
N ALA A 173 -2.33 1.13 8.08
CA ALA A 173 -3.37 0.42 8.82
C ALA A 173 -4.70 0.43 8.06
N LYS A 174 -5.08 1.59 7.50
CA LYS A 174 -6.30 1.73 6.70
C LYS A 174 -6.24 0.95 5.39
N VAL A 175 -5.11 0.96 4.68
CA VAL A 175 -4.89 0.13 3.47
C VAL A 175 -5.08 -1.35 3.81
N LYS A 176 -4.48 -1.82 4.91
CA LYS A 176 -4.62 -3.22 5.34
C LYS A 176 -6.06 -3.59 5.66
N GLU A 177 -6.79 -2.71 6.36
CA GLU A 177 -8.22 -2.88 6.65
C GLU A 177 -9.04 -2.95 5.35
N SER A 178 -8.85 -2.00 4.42
CA SER A 178 -9.56 -1.97 3.14
C SER A 178 -9.26 -3.19 2.28
N MET A 179 -8.00 -3.65 2.22
CA MET A 179 -7.61 -4.86 1.48
C MET A 179 -8.22 -6.12 2.09
N THR A 180 -8.31 -6.20 3.42
CA THR A 180 -8.97 -7.32 4.10
C THR A 180 -10.47 -7.35 3.77
N LYS A 181 -11.13 -6.19 3.82
CA LYS A 181 -12.54 -6.06 3.43
C LYS A 181 -12.76 -6.42 1.97
N LEU A 182 -11.88 -5.97 1.08
CA LEU A 182 -11.94 -6.32 -0.34
C LEU A 182 -11.78 -7.82 -0.59
N ALA A 183 -10.89 -8.49 0.14
CA ALA A 183 -10.74 -9.93 0.03
C ALA A 183 -12.04 -10.66 0.40
N GLN A 184 -12.68 -10.26 1.50
CA GLN A 184 -13.97 -10.82 1.92
C GLN A 184 -15.09 -10.56 0.91
N MET A 185 -15.15 -9.35 0.36
CA MET A 185 -16.17 -9.01 -0.64
C MET A 185 -15.96 -9.76 -1.96
N ASN A 186 -14.70 -9.95 -2.40
CA ASN A 186 -14.39 -10.76 -3.57
C ASN A 186 -14.73 -12.24 -3.37
N GLU A 187 -14.50 -12.79 -2.17
CA GLU A 187 -14.87 -14.16 -1.84
C GLU A 187 -16.40 -14.35 -1.90
N ALA A 188 -17.16 -13.45 -1.27
CA ALA A 188 -18.62 -13.47 -1.32
C ALA A 188 -19.15 -13.33 -2.76
N LEU A 189 -18.59 -12.40 -3.52
CA LEU A 189 -18.95 -12.17 -4.92
C LEU A 189 -18.63 -13.40 -5.79
N SER A 190 -17.50 -14.07 -5.55
CA SER A 190 -17.14 -15.30 -6.25
C SER A 190 -18.15 -16.42 -6.00
N ALA A 191 -18.61 -16.58 -4.75
CA ALA A 191 -19.66 -17.54 -4.42
C ALA A 191 -20.98 -17.21 -5.14
N LYS A 192 -21.40 -15.94 -5.16
CA LYS A 192 -22.60 -15.48 -5.86
C LYS A 192 -22.52 -15.68 -7.37
N LYS A 193 -21.36 -15.42 -7.97
CA LYS A 193 -21.11 -15.70 -9.39
C LYS A 193 -21.20 -17.19 -9.73
N ALA A 194 -20.71 -18.05 -8.84
CA ALA A 194 -20.82 -19.50 -9.01
C ALA A 194 -22.28 -19.95 -8.95
N GLU A 195 -23.06 -19.48 -7.97
CA GLU A 195 -24.51 -19.75 -7.88
C GLU A 195 -25.26 -19.27 -9.12
N LEU A 196 -24.97 -18.05 -9.60
CA LEU A 196 -25.57 -17.49 -10.81
C LEU A 196 -25.29 -18.38 -12.03
N ARG A 197 -24.04 -18.81 -12.19
CA ARG A 197 -23.62 -19.69 -13.28
C ARG A 197 -24.38 -21.02 -13.27
N GLU A 198 -24.57 -21.63 -12.11
CA GLU A 198 -25.34 -22.87 -12.00
C GLU A 198 -26.80 -22.69 -12.44
N VAL A 199 -27.44 -21.58 -12.08
CA VAL A 199 -28.84 -21.32 -12.46
C VAL A 199 -28.94 -20.98 -13.95
N GLN A 200 -27.98 -20.22 -14.50
CA GLN A 200 -27.89 -19.96 -15.93
C GLN A 200 -27.74 -21.26 -16.74
N ASP A 201 -26.86 -22.18 -16.29
CA ASP A 201 -26.66 -23.47 -16.93
C ASP A 201 -27.95 -24.33 -16.90
N LYS A 202 -28.66 -24.36 -15.76
CA LYS A 202 -29.96 -25.04 -15.64
C LYS A 202 -31.01 -24.43 -16.57
N LEU A 203 -31.09 -23.11 -16.65
CA LEU A 203 -32.02 -22.40 -17.53
C LEU A 203 -31.72 -22.72 -19.01
N ALA A 204 -30.44 -22.74 -19.40
CA ALA A 204 -30.02 -23.09 -20.76
C ALA A 204 -30.44 -24.53 -21.12
N GLN A 205 -30.26 -25.49 -20.20
CA GLN A 205 -30.71 -26.86 -20.40
C GLN A 205 -32.23 -26.98 -20.50
N LEU A 206 -32.98 -26.26 -19.65
CA LEU A 206 -34.44 -26.28 -19.67
C LEU A 206 -34.98 -25.68 -20.98
N LYS A 207 -34.38 -24.57 -21.44
CA LYS A 207 -34.71 -23.95 -22.71
C LYS A 207 -34.47 -24.90 -23.89
N ALA A 208 -33.30 -25.56 -23.93
CA ALA A 208 -33.00 -26.55 -24.96
C ALA A 208 -33.99 -27.73 -24.97
N LYS A 209 -34.38 -28.24 -23.79
CA LYS A 209 -35.40 -29.30 -23.67
C LYS A 209 -36.79 -28.82 -24.13
N TYR A 210 -37.15 -27.59 -23.80
CA TYR A 210 -38.41 -26.98 -24.21
C TYR A 210 -38.47 -26.83 -25.73
N ASP A 211 -37.45 -26.24 -26.34
CA ASP A 211 -37.37 -26.04 -27.79
C ASP A 211 -37.40 -27.38 -28.55
N ALA A 212 -36.69 -28.39 -28.05
CA ALA A 212 -36.75 -29.75 -28.62
C ALA A 212 -38.14 -30.38 -28.52
N SER A 213 -38.85 -30.16 -27.41
CA SER A 213 -40.21 -30.69 -27.21
C SER A 213 -41.24 -29.96 -28.08
N VAL A 214 -41.11 -28.64 -28.23
CA VAL A 214 -41.95 -27.84 -29.14
C VAL A 214 -41.73 -28.29 -30.59
N SER A 215 -40.46 -28.48 -31.00
CA SER A 215 -40.12 -28.98 -32.34
C SER A 215 -40.73 -30.36 -32.61
N LYS A 216 -40.63 -31.30 -31.64
CA LYS A 216 -41.25 -32.62 -31.74
C LYS A 216 -42.77 -32.54 -31.83
N LYS A 217 -43.41 -31.71 -31.00
CA LYS A 217 -44.87 -31.51 -31.03
C LYS A 217 -45.32 -30.98 -32.39
N ALA A 218 -44.67 -29.94 -32.92
CA ALA A 218 -44.98 -29.39 -34.23
C ALA A 218 -44.83 -30.44 -35.36
N LYS A 219 -43.80 -31.30 -35.27
CA LYS A 219 -43.62 -32.40 -36.21
C LYS A 219 -44.77 -33.42 -36.15
N ILE A 220 -45.15 -33.84 -34.94
CA ILE A 220 -46.25 -34.79 -34.74
C ILE A 220 -47.58 -34.18 -35.21
N GLU A 221 -47.85 -32.91 -34.90
CA GLU A 221 -49.05 -32.21 -35.37
C GLU A 221 -49.10 -32.15 -36.90
N SER A 222 -47.96 -31.88 -37.56
CA SER A 222 -47.87 -31.92 -39.02
C SER A 222 -48.10 -33.32 -39.59
N GLU A 223 -47.60 -34.38 -38.94
CA GLU A 223 -47.81 -35.77 -39.37
C GLU A 223 -49.27 -36.22 -39.20
N ILE A 224 -49.92 -35.82 -38.09
CA ILE A 224 -51.34 -36.05 -37.84
C ILE A 224 -52.19 -35.38 -38.92
N GLU A 225 -51.95 -34.10 -39.20
CA GLU A 225 -52.70 -33.36 -40.22
C GLU A 225 -52.52 -33.99 -41.61
N ALA A 226 -51.29 -34.35 -41.97
CA ALA A 226 -51.01 -35.04 -43.23
C ALA A 226 -51.76 -36.39 -43.34
N THR A 227 -51.89 -37.12 -42.23
CA THR A 227 -52.61 -38.39 -42.18
C THR A 227 -54.12 -38.18 -42.26
N ARG A 228 -54.64 -37.16 -41.57
CA ARG A 228 -56.05 -36.78 -41.60
C ARG A 228 -56.50 -36.39 -43.01
N VAL A 229 -55.71 -35.59 -43.71
CA VAL A 229 -55.97 -35.22 -45.12
C VAL A 229 -55.97 -36.44 -46.04
N LYS A 230 -55.13 -37.45 -45.79
CA LYS A 230 -55.13 -38.69 -46.57
C LYS A 230 -56.38 -39.54 -46.31
N LEU A 231 -56.84 -39.62 -45.06
CA LEU A 231 -58.07 -40.32 -44.68
C LEU A 231 -59.32 -39.67 -45.31
N ASP A 232 -59.44 -38.35 -45.24
CA ASP A 232 -60.57 -37.60 -45.83
C ASP A 232 -60.65 -37.76 -47.36
N ARG A 233 -59.50 -37.96 -48.02
CA ARG A 233 -59.43 -38.29 -49.46
C ARG A 233 -59.82 -39.73 -49.77
N ALA A 234 -59.65 -40.65 -48.84
CA ALA A 234 -59.98 -42.07 -49.03
C ALA A 234 -61.46 -42.39 -48.74
N GLU A 235 -62.14 -41.53 -47.99
CA GLU A 235 -63.57 -41.64 -47.68
C GLU A 235 -64.51 -40.92 -48.68
N LYS A 236 -63.94 -40.23 -49.68
CA LYS A 236 -64.65 -39.63 -50.82
C LYS A 236 -64.58 -40.51 -52.06
#